data_AF-A0A4V1X9I2-F1
#
_entry.id   AF-A0A4V1X9I2-F1
#
_cell.length_a   1.000
_cell.length_b   1.000
_cell.length_c   1.000
_cell.angle_alpha   90.00
_cell.angle_beta   90.00
_cell.angle_gamma   90.00
#
_symmetry.space_group_name_H-M   'P 1'
#
loop_
_entity.id
_entity.type
_entity.pdbx_description
1 polymer ?
#
loop_
_entity_poly.entity_id
_entity_poly.type
_entity_poly.pdbx_seq_one_letter_code
_entity_poly.pdbx_strand_id
1 'polypeptide(L)'
;MHRIHFSYRRFGIQAVTGRPVASSEDEEDVAHPRPNTHPAARTDRTHHLVRGRSHAQSLPPPRLSYAGLPTPTPYRGPPREKMSYFRITLRRSAIGLPRRTRGVLAALGLRRRTQTVFHPVDAQFAGMIMKVKELVDVEETDRALTTRELRDARRPDPGFWVESAVPR
;
A
#
# COMPACT_ATOMS: atom_id res chain seq x y z
N MET A 1 20.14 -4.15 -15.36
CA MET A 1 18.67 -4.30 -15.28
C MET A 1 18.37 -5.62 -14.60
N HIS A 2 17.81 -5.61 -13.38
CA HIS A 2 17.40 -6.84 -12.71
C HIS A 2 15.99 -7.22 -13.17
N ARG A 3 15.87 -8.37 -13.84
CA ARG A 3 14.60 -8.88 -14.37
C ARG A 3 14.11 -10.02 -13.49
N ILE A 4 12.99 -9.83 -12.80
CA ILE A 4 12.51 -10.82 -11.81
C ILE A 4 11.75 -11.93 -12.53
N HIS A 5 12.50 -12.82 -13.20
CA HIS A 5 11.96 -14.01 -13.85
C HIS A 5 11.45 -15.00 -12.78
N PHE A 6 10.14 -14.99 -12.52
CA PHE A 6 9.46 -16.00 -11.72
C PHE A 6 9.41 -17.35 -12.46
N SER A 7 10.53 -18.07 -12.44
CA SER A 7 10.64 -19.45 -12.91
C SER A 7 10.44 -20.42 -11.74
N TYR A 8 9.23 -20.97 -11.60
CA TYR A 8 9.01 -22.11 -10.70
C TYR A 8 8.25 -23.27 -11.35
N ARG A 9 8.67 -24.47 -10.96
CA ARG A 9 8.29 -25.74 -11.58
C ARG A 9 6.85 -26.12 -11.23
N ARG A 10 6.12 -26.67 -12.20
CA ARG A 10 4.70 -27.05 -12.11
C ARG A 10 4.48 -28.17 -11.07
N PHE A 11 4.28 -27.81 -9.81
CA PHE A 11 3.78 -28.75 -8.79
C PHE A 11 2.33 -29.12 -9.12
N GLY A 12 2.10 -30.37 -9.47
CA GLY A 12 0.77 -30.92 -9.68
C GLY A 12 0.08 -31.14 -8.34
N ILE A 13 -1.10 -30.56 -8.16
CA ILE A 13 -1.97 -30.84 -7.00
C ILE A 13 -3.03 -31.83 -7.46
N GLN A 14 -3.06 -33.00 -6.83
CA GLN A 14 -3.95 -34.10 -7.21
C GLN A 14 -5.38 -33.80 -6.74
N ALA A 15 -6.36 -33.95 -7.63
CA ALA A 15 -7.75 -33.59 -7.32
C ALA A 15 -8.43 -34.68 -6.49
N VAL A 16 -8.85 -34.34 -5.27
CA VAL A 16 -9.79 -35.15 -4.47
C VAL A 16 -11.18 -34.57 -4.68
N THR A 17 -12.06 -35.35 -5.31
CA THR A 17 -13.45 -34.95 -5.59
C THR A 17 -14.36 -35.26 -4.40
N GLY A 18 -14.87 -34.23 -3.74
CA GLY A 18 -15.85 -34.35 -2.65
C GLY A 18 -16.95 -33.28 -2.76
N ARG A 19 -18.14 -33.70 -3.19
CA ARG A 19 -19.42 -32.99 -3.09
C ARG A 19 -20.25 -33.70 -2.01
N PRO A 20 -21.26 -33.08 -1.35
CA PRO A 20 -22.37 -32.43 -2.04
C PRO A 20 -22.73 -31.03 -1.50
N VAL A 21 -23.85 -30.50 -2.02
CA VAL A 21 -24.55 -29.30 -1.54
C VAL A 21 -25.71 -29.69 -0.63
N ALA A 22 -26.10 -28.80 0.27
CA ALA A 22 -27.37 -28.82 0.97
C ALA A 22 -28.12 -27.50 0.70
N SER A 23 -29.45 -27.55 0.78
CA SER A 23 -30.36 -26.42 0.58
C SER A 23 -31.11 -26.12 1.89
N SER A 24 -31.86 -25.00 1.88
CA SER A 24 -32.91 -24.62 2.84
C SER A 24 -32.46 -24.42 4.31
N GLU A 25 -33.22 -23.76 5.19
CA GLU A 25 -34.54 -23.09 5.04
C GLU A 25 -34.47 -21.64 5.57
N ASP A 26 -35.56 -20.89 5.36
CA ASP A 26 -35.84 -19.57 5.93
C ASP A 26 -36.25 -19.63 7.43
N GLU A 27 -35.94 -18.59 8.20
CA GLU A 27 -36.66 -18.04 9.39
C GLU A 27 -35.85 -16.81 9.87
N GLU A 28 -36.35 -15.57 9.83
CA GLU A 28 -37.43 -14.89 10.61
C GLU A 28 -36.94 -14.16 11.88
N ASP A 29 -37.56 -12.98 12.09
CA ASP A 29 -37.53 -12.00 13.20
C ASP A 29 -36.35 -11.90 14.21
N VAL A 30 -35.96 -10.65 14.52
CA VAL A 30 -35.93 -10.10 15.89
C VAL A 30 -35.74 -8.58 15.81
N ALA A 31 -36.71 -7.82 16.32
CA ALA A 31 -36.64 -6.36 16.41
C ALA A 31 -36.01 -5.84 17.73
N HIS A 32 -35.23 -4.76 17.59
CA HIS A 32 -34.86 -3.70 18.55
C HIS A 32 -35.83 -3.51 19.75
N PRO A 33 -35.40 -3.02 20.95
CA PRO A 33 -34.53 -1.84 21.16
C PRO A 33 -33.56 -2.00 22.38
N ARG A 34 -32.90 -1.03 23.07
CA ARG A 34 -32.95 0.46 23.25
C ARG A 34 -31.51 1.05 23.40
N PRO A 35 -31.29 2.39 23.29
CA PRO A 35 -29.97 3.02 23.48
C PRO A 35 -29.49 3.13 24.94
N ASN A 36 -28.18 3.32 25.13
CA ASN A 36 -27.54 3.53 26.43
C ASN A 36 -27.82 4.93 27.01
N THR A 37 -28.45 4.98 28.19
CA THR A 37 -28.61 6.20 28.99
C THR A 37 -27.51 6.31 30.03
N HIS A 38 -26.67 7.35 29.97
CA HIS A 38 -25.79 7.71 31.08
C HIS A 38 -26.56 8.50 32.15
N PRO A 39 -26.58 8.08 33.42
CA PRO A 39 -27.17 8.87 34.50
C PRO A 39 -26.24 10.04 34.88
N ALA A 40 -26.80 11.24 34.98
CA ALA A 40 -26.09 12.40 35.52
C ALA A 40 -26.04 12.32 37.05
N ALA A 41 -24.84 12.29 37.64
CA ALA A 41 -24.61 12.46 39.08
C ALA A 41 -24.30 13.93 39.40
N ARG A 42 -24.82 14.43 40.53
CA ARG A 42 -25.02 15.87 40.76
C ARG A 42 -24.37 16.36 42.07
N THR A 43 -23.47 17.33 41.92
CA THR A 43 -23.03 18.37 42.89
C THR A 43 -22.47 18.02 44.28
N ASP A 44 -21.45 18.80 44.64
CA ASP A 44 -21.11 19.32 45.96
C ASP A 44 -20.49 18.40 47.04
N ARG A 45 -19.24 18.75 47.39
CA ARG A 45 -18.92 19.15 48.77
C ARG A 45 -17.70 20.06 48.79
N THR A 46 -17.93 21.36 48.97
CA THR A 46 -16.89 22.28 49.41
C THR A 46 -16.43 21.95 50.84
N HIS A 47 -15.12 21.94 51.08
CA HIS A 47 -14.56 22.05 52.44
C HIS A 47 -13.28 22.88 52.42
N HIS A 48 -13.33 24.04 53.08
CA HIS A 48 -12.17 24.88 53.36
C HIS A 48 -11.23 24.19 54.34
N LEU A 49 -9.92 24.16 54.03
CA LEU A 49 -8.90 24.16 55.08
C LEU A 49 -7.62 24.88 54.63
N VAL A 50 -7.52 26.17 54.95
CA VAL A 50 -6.26 26.91 54.87
C VAL A 50 -5.38 26.50 56.04
N ARG A 51 -4.15 26.05 55.78
CA ARG A 51 -3.15 25.88 56.85
C ARG A 51 -1.71 26.01 56.36
N GLY A 52 -0.92 26.79 57.12
CA GLY A 52 0.53 26.61 57.28
C GLY A 52 1.42 26.86 56.06
N ARG A 53 1.99 28.07 55.95
CA ARG A 53 3.30 28.22 55.30
C ARG A 53 4.35 27.44 56.10
N SER A 54 5.17 26.65 55.42
CA SER A 54 6.52 26.31 55.89
C SER A 54 7.50 26.56 54.74
N HIS A 55 8.35 27.59 54.87
CA HIS A 55 9.41 27.86 53.91
C HIS A 55 10.56 26.86 54.12
N ALA A 56 10.38 25.63 53.66
CA ALA A 56 11.50 24.75 53.36
C ALA A 56 12.29 25.39 52.21
N GLN A 57 13.52 25.84 52.48
CA GLN A 57 14.42 26.30 51.44
C GLN A 57 14.83 25.10 50.59
N SER A 58 14.25 24.97 49.40
CA SER A 58 14.69 24.00 48.42
C SER A 58 16.09 24.38 47.93
N LEU A 59 17.10 23.64 48.39
CA LEU A 59 18.42 23.66 47.77
C LEU A 59 18.25 23.41 46.26
N PRO A 60 18.86 24.22 45.38
CA PRO A 60 18.80 23.95 43.96
C PRO A 60 19.45 22.59 43.68
N PRO A 61 18.85 21.73 42.84
CA PRO A 61 19.46 20.45 42.51
C PRO A 61 20.85 20.67 41.90
N PRO A 62 21.82 19.80 42.17
CA PRO A 62 23.17 19.94 41.62
C PRO A 62 23.10 19.97 40.10
N ARG A 63 23.56 21.06 39.49
CA ARG A 63 23.60 21.20 38.04
C ARG A 63 24.59 20.17 37.49
N LEU A 64 24.11 19.09 36.88
CA LEU A 64 24.97 18.18 36.12
C LEU A 64 25.70 19.00 35.03
N SER A 65 27.01 19.03 35.13
CA SER A 65 27.88 19.77 34.22
C SER A 65 27.97 19.04 32.87
N TYR A 66 27.10 19.40 31.92
CA TYR A 66 27.16 18.88 30.54
C TYR A 66 28.37 19.39 29.71
N ALA A 67 29.39 19.94 30.37
CA ALA A 67 30.66 20.34 29.77
C ALA A 67 31.47 19.09 29.39
N GLY A 68 31.17 18.54 28.22
CA GLY A 68 31.67 17.24 27.76
C GLY A 68 30.70 16.46 26.87
N LEU A 69 29.46 16.97 26.65
CA LEU A 69 28.63 16.42 25.57
C LEU A 69 29.37 16.57 24.22
N PRO A 70 29.51 15.50 23.42
CA PRO A 70 29.83 15.68 22.02
C PRO A 70 28.71 16.50 21.39
N THR A 71 29.06 17.57 20.66
CA THR A 71 28.10 18.36 19.89
C THR A 71 27.28 17.40 19.04
N PRO A 72 25.93 17.47 19.05
CA PRO A 72 25.11 16.53 18.31
C PRO A 72 25.50 16.61 16.84
N THR A 73 26.12 15.55 16.33
CA THR A 73 26.46 15.45 14.92
C THR A 73 25.17 15.67 14.13
N PRO A 74 25.16 16.56 13.11
CA PRO A 74 23.94 16.87 12.40
C PRO A 74 23.39 15.58 11.82
N TYR A 75 22.27 15.10 12.37
CA TYR A 75 21.76 13.76 12.11
C TYR A 75 21.60 13.59 10.61
N ARG A 76 22.51 12.82 10.00
CA ARG A 76 22.45 12.46 8.60
C ARG A 76 21.30 11.48 8.47
N GLY A 77 20.10 12.03 8.31
CA GLY A 77 18.86 11.27 8.19
C GLY A 77 18.99 10.17 7.14
N PRO A 78 18.21 9.08 7.28
CA PRO A 78 18.33 7.91 6.42
C PRO A 78 18.40 8.35 4.95
N PRO A 79 19.40 7.86 4.19
CA PRO A 79 19.72 8.41 2.88
C PRO A 79 18.48 8.35 2.00
N ARG A 80 17.97 9.52 1.58
CA ARG A 80 16.64 9.69 0.95
C ARG A 80 16.34 8.53 0.02
N GLU A 81 15.37 7.73 0.44
CA GLU A 81 15.08 6.45 -0.18
C GLU A 81 14.71 6.65 -1.64
N LYS A 82 15.42 5.96 -2.54
CA LYS A 82 15.09 5.99 -3.97
C LYS A 82 13.79 5.22 -4.12
N MET A 83 12.69 5.94 -4.32
CA MET A 83 11.38 5.38 -4.61
C MET A 83 11.42 4.69 -5.96
N SER A 84 11.83 3.42 -5.99
CA SER A 84 11.72 2.58 -7.17
C SER A 84 10.27 2.14 -7.38
N TYR A 85 9.97 1.73 -8.61
CA TYR A 85 8.65 1.33 -9.05
C TYR A 85 8.71 -0.08 -9.66
N PHE A 86 7.70 -0.90 -9.33
CA PHE A 86 7.42 -2.12 -10.06
C PHE A 86 6.78 -1.78 -11.40
N ARG A 87 7.51 -2.00 -12.50
CA ARG A 87 6.96 -2.06 -13.86
C ARG A 87 6.34 -3.44 -14.08
N ILE A 88 5.02 -3.54 -13.93
CA ILE A 88 4.28 -4.80 -14.06
C ILE A 88 3.65 -4.88 -15.46
N THR A 89 3.91 -5.96 -16.21
CA THR A 89 3.32 -6.20 -17.54
C THR A 89 2.56 -7.53 -17.60
N LEU A 90 1.30 -7.52 -18.02
CA LEU A 90 0.49 -8.75 -18.11
C LEU A 90 0.83 -9.57 -19.37
N ARG A 91 1.55 -10.69 -19.21
CA ARG A 91 1.96 -11.58 -20.32
C ARG A 91 0.88 -12.59 -20.71
N ARG A 92 0.29 -13.26 -19.72
CA ARG A 92 -0.75 -14.30 -19.91
C ARG A 92 -2.13 -13.74 -19.52
N SER A 93 -3.19 -14.24 -20.14
CA SER A 93 -4.57 -13.85 -19.81
C SER A 93 -5.09 -14.59 -18.57
N ALA A 94 -6.09 -14.01 -17.90
CA ALA A 94 -6.78 -14.63 -16.77
C ALA A 94 -8.09 -15.35 -17.15
N ILE A 95 -8.20 -15.77 -18.42
CA ILE A 95 -9.31 -16.58 -18.94
C ILE A 95 -9.26 -17.94 -18.23
N GLY A 96 -10.43 -18.51 -17.89
CA GLY A 96 -10.53 -19.74 -17.09
C GLY A 96 -10.16 -19.60 -15.61
N LEU A 97 -9.37 -18.59 -15.20
CA LEU A 97 -8.91 -18.46 -13.81
C LEU A 97 -10.03 -18.00 -12.85
N PRO A 98 -9.94 -18.33 -11.54
CA PRO A 98 -10.93 -17.97 -10.53
C PRO A 98 -11.13 -16.45 -10.36
N ARG A 99 -12.32 -16.05 -9.87
CA ARG A 99 -12.68 -14.64 -9.61
C ARG A 99 -11.67 -13.93 -8.70
N ARG A 100 -11.11 -14.64 -7.69
CA ARG A 100 -10.07 -14.11 -6.78
C ARG A 100 -8.83 -13.62 -7.55
N THR A 101 -8.29 -14.43 -8.47
CA THR A 101 -7.12 -14.08 -9.29
C THR A 101 -7.41 -12.92 -10.24
N ARG A 102 -8.62 -12.89 -10.84
CA ARG A 102 -9.07 -11.75 -11.68
C ARG A 102 -9.21 -10.46 -10.86
N GLY A 103 -9.66 -10.56 -9.60
CA GLY A 103 -9.75 -9.43 -8.67
C GLY A 103 -8.39 -8.81 -8.36
N VAL A 104 -7.36 -9.62 -8.09
CA VAL A 104 -5.99 -9.11 -7.85
C VAL A 104 -5.44 -8.39 -9.09
N LEU A 105 -5.65 -8.92 -10.30
CA LEU A 105 -5.25 -8.23 -11.54
C LEU A 105 -6.00 -6.91 -11.74
N ALA A 106 -7.31 -6.88 -11.44
CA ALA A 106 -8.11 -5.67 -11.52
C ALA A 106 -7.64 -4.60 -10.52
N ALA A 107 -7.28 -4.99 -9.29
CA ALA A 107 -6.71 -4.11 -8.27
C ALA A 107 -5.33 -3.55 -8.68
N LEU A 108 -4.50 -4.36 -9.33
CA LEU A 108 -3.23 -3.92 -9.95
C LEU A 108 -3.45 -3.05 -11.22
N GLY A 109 -4.69 -2.86 -11.67
CA GLY A 109 -5.05 -2.09 -12.87
C GLY A 109 -4.90 -2.84 -14.20
N LEU A 110 -4.51 -4.12 -14.18
CA LEU A 110 -4.20 -4.94 -15.36
C LEU A 110 -5.47 -5.57 -15.96
N ARG A 111 -6.06 -4.88 -16.94
CA ARG A 111 -7.31 -5.29 -17.60
C ARG A 111 -7.10 -6.07 -18.91
N ARG A 112 -6.04 -5.77 -19.67
CA ARG A 112 -5.73 -6.41 -20.97
C ARG A 112 -4.31 -6.96 -21.03
N ARG A 113 -4.08 -7.98 -21.87
CA ARG A 113 -2.72 -8.49 -22.16
C ARG A 113 -1.83 -7.37 -22.70
N THR A 114 -0.53 -7.49 -22.49
CA THR A 114 0.54 -6.53 -22.84
C THR A 114 0.35 -5.09 -22.32
N GLN A 115 -0.64 -4.86 -21.46
CA GLN A 115 -0.71 -3.67 -20.63
C GLN A 115 0.44 -3.67 -19.62
N THR A 116 1.10 -2.52 -19.51
CA THR A 116 2.07 -2.22 -18.45
C THR A 116 1.45 -1.22 -17.49
N VAL A 117 1.68 -1.38 -16.19
CA VAL A 117 1.32 -0.43 -15.12
C VAL A 117 2.54 -0.27 -14.21
N PHE A 118 2.70 0.91 -13.61
CA PHE A 118 3.73 1.18 -12.60
C PHE A 118 3.06 1.41 -11.25
N HIS A 119 3.59 0.76 -10.21
CA HIS A 119 3.24 1.00 -8.80
C HIS A 119 4.54 1.20 -8.01
N PRO A 120 4.54 1.98 -6.91
CA PRO A 120 5.73 2.10 -6.06
C PRO A 120 6.12 0.73 -5.48
N VAL A 121 7.40 0.57 -5.14
CA VAL A 121 7.88 -0.61 -4.41
C VAL A 121 7.39 -0.56 -2.97
N ASP A 122 6.30 -1.28 -2.70
CA ASP A 122 5.71 -1.48 -1.38
C ASP A 122 5.29 -2.96 -1.19
N ALA A 123 5.23 -3.39 0.07
CA ALA A 123 4.90 -4.76 0.46
C ALA A 123 3.49 -5.22 0.03
N GLN A 124 2.50 -4.33 -0.04
CA GLN A 124 1.15 -4.67 -0.52
C GLN A 124 1.17 -4.98 -2.03
N PHE A 125 1.87 -4.16 -2.83
CA PHE A 125 2.05 -4.43 -4.25
C PHE A 125 2.86 -5.70 -4.49
N ALA A 126 3.96 -5.91 -3.76
CA ALA A 126 4.72 -7.16 -3.82
C ALA A 126 3.86 -8.40 -3.48
N GLY A 127 3.07 -8.34 -2.40
CA GLY A 127 2.14 -9.40 -2.00
C GLY A 127 1.01 -9.66 -3.00
N MET A 128 0.54 -8.63 -3.72
CA MET A 128 -0.39 -8.79 -4.84
C MET A 128 0.28 -9.41 -6.06
N ILE A 129 1.49 -8.98 -6.42
CA ILE A 129 2.30 -9.56 -7.51
C ILE A 129 2.54 -11.05 -7.27
N MET A 130 2.93 -11.47 -6.06
CA MET A 130 3.20 -12.89 -5.77
C MET A 130 1.98 -13.79 -6.02
N LYS A 131 0.76 -13.29 -5.78
CA LYS A 131 -0.50 -14.02 -6.04
C LYS A 131 -0.82 -14.20 -7.54
N VAL A 132 -0.15 -13.46 -8.42
CA VAL A 132 -0.37 -13.49 -9.89
C VAL A 132 0.92 -13.69 -10.69
N LYS A 133 2.04 -14.04 -10.03
CA LYS A 133 3.41 -14.08 -10.59
C LYS A 133 3.55 -14.86 -11.91
N GLU A 134 2.74 -15.90 -12.11
CA GLU A 134 2.75 -16.70 -13.33
C GLU A 134 2.23 -15.94 -14.56
N LEU A 135 1.42 -14.90 -14.36
CA LEU A 135 0.71 -14.16 -15.42
C LEU A 135 1.43 -12.88 -15.82
N VAL A 136 2.21 -12.31 -14.90
CA VAL A 136 2.88 -11.01 -15.02
C VAL A 136 4.39 -11.14 -15.19
N ASP A 137 4.98 -10.12 -15.77
CA ASP A 137 6.42 -9.90 -15.93
C ASP A 137 6.75 -8.61 -15.17
N VAL A 138 7.82 -8.62 -14.36
CA VAL A 138 8.11 -7.55 -13.40
C VAL A 138 9.57 -7.12 -13.50
N GLU A 139 9.74 -5.83 -13.74
CA GLU A 139 11.03 -5.14 -13.80
C GLU A 139 11.02 -4.01 -12.77
N GLU A 140 12.12 -3.80 -12.06
CA GLU A 140 12.28 -2.62 -11.20
C GLU A 140 12.80 -1.44 -12.02
N THR A 141 12.32 -0.22 -11.72
CA THR A 141 12.76 1.01 -12.39
C THR A 141 12.71 2.22 -11.46
N ASP A 142 13.63 3.16 -11.64
CA ASP A 142 13.73 4.39 -10.85
C ASP A 142 12.58 5.39 -11.11
N ARG A 143 11.77 5.20 -12.17
CA ARG A 143 10.65 6.08 -12.49
C ARG A 143 9.45 5.36 -13.10
N ALA A 144 8.25 5.71 -12.66
CA ALA A 144 7.02 5.42 -13.39
C ALA A 144 6.96 6.24 -14.69
N LEU A 145 6.54 5.63 -15.80
CA LEU A 145 6.28 6.34 -17.06
C LEU A 145 4.77 6.58 -17.23
N THR A 146 4.40 7.78 -17.67
CA THR A 146 3.01 8.13 -17.99
C THR A 146 2.52 7.39 -19.24
N THR A 147 1.18 7.32 -19.40
CA THR A 147 0.55 6.76 -20.61
C THR A 147 1.00 7.45 -21.90
N ARG A 148 1.36 8.74 -21.84
CA ARG A 148 1.87 9.49 -23.00
C ARG A 148 3.29 9.07 -23.35
N GLU A 149 4.21 9.08 -22.39
CA GLU A 149 5.59 8.60 -22.58
C GLU A 149 5.62 7.13 -23.04
N LEU A 150 4.75 6.27 -22.47
CA LEU A 150 4.60 4.88 -22.90
C LEU A 150 4.10 4.73 -24.35
N ARG A 151 3.37 5.71 -24.89
CA ARG A 151 2.91 5.72 -26.29
C ARG A 151 3.97 6.29 -27.21
N ASP A 152 4.60 7.39 -26.79
CA ASP A 152 5.61 8.10 -27.58
C ASP A 152 6.90 7.25 -27.70
N ALA A 153 7.33 6.57 -26.63
CA ALA A 153 8.43 5.58 -26.65
C ALA A 153 8.10 4.25 -27.39
N ARG A 154 6.91 4.14 -27.98
CA ARG A 154 6.51 3.04 -28.88
C ARG A 154 6.21 3.52 -30.30
N ARG A 155 6.31 4.82 -30.57
CA ARG A 155 6.12 5.37 -31.92
C ARG A 155 7.41 5.11 -32.71
N PRO A 156 7.36 4.47 -33.89
CA PRO A 156 8.51 4.43 -34.78
C PRO A 156 8.84 5.83 -35.28
N ASP A 157 10.06 6.03 -35.78
CA ASP A 157 10.40 7.21 -36.57
C ASP A 157 9.43 7.30 -37.79
N PRO A 158 8.77 8.44 -38.06
CA PRO A 158 7.84 8.55 -39.18
C PRO A 158 8.45 8.25 -40.55
N GLY A 159 9.75 8.48 -40.74
CA GLY A 159 10.46 8.22 -42.01
C GLY A 159 10.12 9.18 -43.16
N PHE A 160 9.35 10.24 -42.89
CA PHE A 160 9.08 11.34 -43.82
C PHE A 160 9.11 12.69 -43.10
N TRP A 161 9.47 13.74 -43.82
CA TRP A 161 9.19 15.12 -43.44
C TRP A 161 8.02 15.66 -44.29
N VAL A 162 7.30 16.65 -43.76
CA VAL A 162 6.26 17.36 -44.52
C VAL A 162 6.85 18.71 -44.91
N GLU A 163 7.08 18.91 -46.20
CA GLU A 163 7.52 20.20 -46.74
C GLU A 163 6.37 21.22 -46.67
N SER A 164 6.73 22.50 -46.60
CA SER A 164 5.77 23.58 -46.36
C SER A 164 4.62 23.56 -47.38
N ALA A 165 3.38 23.45 -46.87
CA ALA A 165 2.19 23.39 -47.70
C ALA A 165 2.11 24.64 -48.60
N VAL A 166 2.08 24.41 -49.92
CA VAL A 166 1.97 25.48 -50.92
C VAL A 166 0.64 26.23 -50.71
N PRO A 167 0.65 27.56 -50.50
CA PRO A 167 -0.58 28.33 -50.42
C PRO A 167 -1.33 28.31 -51.76
N ARG A 168 -2.66 28.38 -51.69
CA ARG A 168 -3.55 28.47 -52.85
C ARG A 168 -4.01 29.91 -53.08
#